data_AF-A0A8T4R2H6-F1
#
_entry.id   AF-A0A8T4R2H6-F1
#
_cell.length_a   1.000
_cell.length_b   1.000
_cell.length_c   1.000
_cell.angle_alpha   90.00
_cell.angle_beta   90.00
_cell.angle_gamma   90.00
#
_symmetry.space_group_name_H-M   'P 1'
#
loop_
_entity.id
_entity.type
_entity.pdbx_description
1 polymer ?
#
loop_
_entity_poly.entity_id
_entity_poly.type
_entity_poly.pdbx_seq_one_letter_code
_entity_poly.pdbx_strand_id
1 'polypeptide(L)' 'MKFKELKPMSAGDLDNKLSDLRKELMKQNTQRVTGTQLKNSKLIKNLRKDIARILSLKSVKTREQKKEQLK' A
#
# COMPACT_ATOMS: atom_id res chain seq x y z
N MET A 1 6.86 -2.09 -4.93
CA MET A 1 6.75 -3.50 -4.45
C MET A 1 6.32 -4.47 -5.55
N LYS A 2 6.78 -5.74 -5.48
CA LYS A 2 6.29 -6.82 -6.36
C LYS A 2 5.07 -7.50 -5.73
N PHE A 3 4.07 -7.82 -6.56
CA PHE A 3 2.82 -8.45 -6.12
C PHE A 3 3.03 -9.83 -5.45
N LYS A 4 4.05 -10.57 -5.88
CA LYS A 4 4.40 -11.90 -5.36
C LYS A 4 4.78 -11.88 -3.88
N GLU A 5 5.37 -10.78 -3.40
CA GLU A 5 5.77 -10.61 -2.00
C GLU A 5 4.59 -10.25 -1.08
N LEU A 6 3.54 -9.63 -1.63
CA LEU A 6 2.36 -9.20 -0.88
C LEU A 6 1.28 -10.28 -0.76
N LYS A 7 1.26 -11.25 -1.68
CA LYS A 7 0.30 -12.37 -1.67
C LYS A 7 0.38 -13.24 -0.40
N PRO A 8 1.57 -13.68 0.06
CA PRO A 8 1.68 -14.56 1.23
C PRO A 8 1.45 -13.85 2.58
N MET A 9 1.49 -12.52 2.63
CA MET A 9 1.33 -11.77 3.89
C MET A 9 -0.09 -11.90 4.47
N SER A 10 -0.22 -11.96 5.80
CA SER A 10 -1.52 -12.01 6.47
C SER A 10 -2.28 -10.67 6.31
N ALA A 11 -3.59 -10.67 6.60
CA ALA A 11 -4.37 -9.43 6.57
C ALA A 11 -3.82 -8.36 7.54
N GLY A 12 -3.33 -8.78 8.71
CA GLY A 12 -2.72 -7.89 9.70
C GLY A 12 -1.39 -7.31 9.23
N ASP A 13 -0.54 -8.11 8.59
CA ASP A 13 0.74 -7.63 8.04
C ASP A 13 0.53 -6.63 6.91
N LEU A 14 -0.50 -6.84 6.08
CA LEU A 14 -0.88 -5.92 5.02
C LEU A 14 -1.35 -4.57 5.60
N ASP A 15 -2.06 -4.57 6.72
CA ASP A 15 -2.50 -3.34 7.40
C ASP A 15 -1.34 -2.58 8.05
N ASN A 16 -0.41 -3.29 8.69
CA ASN A 16 0.81 -2.68 9.22
C ASN A 16 1.60 -2.00 8.09
N LYS A 17 1.82 -2.72 6.98
CA LYS A 17 2.53 -2.19 5.81
C LYS A 17 1.80 -1.01 5.17
N LEU A 18 0.47 -1.05 5.13
CA LEU A 18 -0.36 0.06 4.66
C LEU A 18 -0.15 1.33 5.51
N SER A 19 -0.12 1.17 6.84
CA SER A 19 0.11 2.26 7.77
C SER A 19 1.48 2.91 7.55
N ASP A 20 2.52 2.10 7.41
CA ASP A 20 3.88 2.58 7.18
C ASP A 20 4.01 3.33 5.86
N LEU A 21 3.47 2.77 4.77
CA LEU A 21 3.48 3.44 3.46
C LEU A 21 2.69 4.75 3.44
N ARG A 22 1.61 4.86 4.22
CA ARG A 22 0.86 6.12 4.38
C ARG A 22 1.67 7.17 5.14
N LYS A 23 2.36 6.78 6.22
CA LYS A 23 3.27 7.68 6.95
C LYS A 23 4.41 8.16 6.06
N GLU A 24 4.99 7.27 5.26
CA GLU A 24 6.03 7.61 4.31
C GLU A 24 5.53 8.57 3.22
N LEU A 25 4.34 8.32 2.66
CA LEU A 25 3.69 9.22 1.72
C LEU A 25 3.45 10.61 2.33
N MET A 26 3.04 10.67 3.59
CA MET A 26 2.81 11.94 4.30
C MET A 26 4.12 12.72 4.45
N LYS A 27 5.22 12.06 4.85
CA LYS A 27 6.57 12.68 4.90
C LYS A 27 7.03 13.19 3.53
N GLN A 28 6.78 12.42 2.46
CA GLN A 28 7.14 12.85 1.10
C GLN A 28 6.28 14.03 0.63
N ASN A 29 4.99 14.07 1.00
CA ASN A 29 4.11 15.18 0.70
C ASN A 29 4.49 16.44 1.49
N THR A 30 4.89 16.33 2.75
CA THR A 30 5.36 17.49 3.53
C THR A 30 6.64 18.05 2.92
N GLN A 31 7.62 17.19 2.60
CA GLN A 31 8.85 17.58 1.89
C GLN A 31 8.56 18.27 0.54
N ARG A 32 7.54 17.80 -0.18
CA ARG A 32 7.07 18.45 -1.42
C ARG A 32 6.58 19.86 -1.17
N VAL A 33 5.76 20.05 -0.15
CA VAL A 33 5.13 21.33 0.17
C VAL A 33 6.15 22.32 0.73
N THR A 34 7.12 21.86 1.51
CA THR A 34 8.21 22.70 2.06
C THR A 34 9.25 23.08 1.01
N GLY A 35 9.06 22.73 -0.26
CA GLY A 35 9.95 23.11 -1.37
C GLY A 35 11.34 22.49 -1.30
N THR A 36 11.56 21.54 -0.40
CA THR A 36 12.84 20.82 -0.28
C THR A 36 12.98 19.95 -1.52
N GLN A 37 14.08 20.12 -2.26
CA GLN A 37 14.25 19.53 -3.59
C GLN A 37 14.02 18.01 -3.58
N LEU A 38 12.88 17.61 -4.10
CA LEU A 38 12.50 16.21 -4.26
C LEU A 38 13.40 15.58 -5.31
N LYS A 39 14.47 14.93 -4.87
CA LYS A 39 15.39 14.19 -5.74
C LYS A 39 14.66 13.11 -6.57
N ASN A 40 13.50 12.62 -6.10
CA ASN A 40 12.78 11.52 -6.74
C ASN A 40 11.25 11.73 -6.80
N SER A 41 10.77 12.48 -7.80
CA SER A 41 9.33 12.60 -8.10
C SER A 41 8.63 11.23 -8.31
N LYS A 42 9.37 10.23 -8.81
CA LYS A 42 8.88 8.85 -9.01
C LYS A 42 8.50 8.14 -7.70
N LEU A 43 9.04 8.57 -6.56
CA LEU A 43 8.86 7.89 -5.27
C LEU A 43 7.41 8.00 -4.78
N ILE A 44 6.81 9.19 -4.86
CA ILE A 44 5.39 9.42 -4.52
C ILE A 44 4.47 8.56 -5.42
N LYS A 45 4.78 8.49 -6.72
CA LYS A 45 4.03 7.65 -7.67
C LYS A 45 4.13 6.17 -7.31
N ASN A 46 5.30 5.71 -6.92
CA ASN A 46 5.53 4.33 -6.50
C ASN A 46 4.81 4.00 -5.19
N LEU A 47 4.86 4.89 -4.18
CA LEU A 47 4.15 4.74 -2.92
C LEU A 47 2.63 4.63 -3.13
N ARG A 48 2.06 5.49 -3.98
CA ARG A 48 0.62 5.40 -4.34
C ARG A 48 0.26 4.08 -4.99
N LYS A 49 1.09 3.58 -5.92
CA LYS A 49 0.88 2.27 -6.56
C LYS A 49 1.03 1.11 -5.57
N ASP A 50 1.94 1.23 -4.62
CA ASP A 50 2.16 0.22 -3.58
C ASP A 50 0.95 0.13 -2.64
N ILE A 51 0.41 1.28 -2.20
CA ILE A 51 -0.84 1.36 -1.43
C ILE A 51 -2.01 0.74 -2.21
N ALA A 52 -2.18 1.09 -3.49
CA ALA A 52 -3.28 0.56 -4.31
C ALA A 52 -3.21 -0.97 -4.47
N ARG A 53 -2.00 -1.53 -4.61
CA ARG A 53 -1.82 -2.99 -4.68
C ARG A 53 -2.20 -3.69 -3.38
N ILE A 54 -1.85 -3.13 -2.22
CA ILE A 54 -2.23 -3.68 -0.92
C ILE A 54 -3.75 -3.68 -0.74
N LEU A 55 -4.40 -2.55 -1.04
CA LEU A 55 -5.86 -2.44 -0.95
C LEU A 55 -6.59 -3.42 -1.89
N SER A 56 -6.07 -3.58 -3.11
CA SER A 56 -6.62 -4.53 -4.07
C SER A 56 -6.53 -5.96 -3.55
N LEU A 57 -5.35 -6.37 -3.06
CA LEU A 57 -5.14 -7.69 -2.45
C LEU A 57 -6.05 -7.93 -1.26
N LYS A 58 -6.22 -6.91 -0.39
CA LYS A 58 -7.12 -7.00 0.75
C LYS A 58 -8.54 -7.27 0.28
N SER A 59 -9.03 -6.52 -0.72
CA SER A 59 -10.38 -6.71 -1.29
C SER A 59 -10.59 -8.10 -1.90
N VAL A 60 -9.57 -8.65 -2.57
CA VAL A 60 -9.63 -10.01 -3.16
C VAL A 60 -9.76 -11.04 -2.04
N LYS A 61 -8.93 -10.95 -0.99
CA LYS A 61 -9.01 -11.85 0.17
C LYS A 61 -10.37 -11.77 0.87
N THR A 62 -10.92 -10.57 1.07
CA THR A 62 -12.25 -10.42 1.69
C THR A 62 -13.36 -11.03 0.84
N ARG A 63 -13.26 -10.94 -0.50
CA ARG A 63 -14.21 -11.55 -1.43
C ARG A 63 -14.11 -13.07 -1.46
N GLU A 64 -12.89 -13.62 -1.38
CA GLU A 64 -12.67 -15.08 -1.27
C GLU A 64 -13.28 -15.61 0.03
N GLN A 65 -13.01 -14.96 1.17
CA GLN A 65 -13.60 -15.33 2.46
C GLN A 65 -15.13 -15.30 2.44
N LYS A 66 -15.74 -14.27 1.83
CA LYS A 66 -17.21 -14.21 1.69
C LYS A 66 -17.78 -15.31 0.81
N LYS A 67 -17.08 -15.71 -0.25
CA LYS A 67 -17.53 -16.81 -1.13
C LYS A 67 -17.48 -18.15 -0.43
N GLU A 68 -16.52 -18.35 0.46
CA GLU A 68 -16.36 -19.59 1.23
C GLU A 68 -17.39 -19.71 2.35
N GLN A 69 -17.84 -18.59 2.93
CA GLN A 69 -18.96 -18.56 3.89
C GLN A 69 -20.34 -18.74 3.26
N LEU A 70 -20.46 -18.59 1.94
CA LEU A 70 -21.73 -18.71 1.21
C LEU A 70 -21.96 -20.09 0.58
N LYS A 71 -21.01 -21.01 0.73
CA LYS A 71 -21.09 -22.41 0.30
C LYS A 71 -21.37 -23.29 1.51
#